data_AF-A0A937P0M9-F1
#
_entry.id   AF-A0A937P0M9-F1
#
_cell.length_a   1.000
_cell.length_b   1.000
_cell.length_c   1.000
_cell.angle_alpha   90.00
_cell.angle_beta   90.00
_cell.angle_gamma   90.00
#
_symmetry.space_group_name_H-M   'P 1'
#
loop_
_entity.id
_entity.type
_entity.pdbx_description
1 polymer ?
#
loop_
_entity_poly.entity_id
_entity_poly.type
_entity_poly.pdbx_seq_one_letter_code
_entity_poly.pdbx_strand_id
1 'polypeptide(L)' 'MISADANADGDVNSGDKTIWTNQAGTKGYKSGDFNMNGQVSNTDKNELWLPNIGEGSQVPD' A
#
# COMPACT_ATOMS: atom_id res chain seq x y z
N MET A 1 8.53 -6.88 -5.45
CA MET A 1 7.32 -6.06 -5.26
C MET A 1 7.01 -6.11 -3.79
N ILE A 2 7.15 -4.98 -3.10
CA ILE A 2 6.86 -4.88 -1.67
C ILE A 2 5.34 -4.68 -1.54
N SER A 3 4.70 -5.36 -0.60
CA SER A 3 3.26 -5.13 -0.36
C SER A 3 3.07 -3.72 0.23
N ALA A 4 1.97 -3.07 -0.11
CA ALA A 4 1.65 -1.70 0.29
C ALA A 4 2.46 -0.57 -0.39
N ASP A 5 3.22 -0.89 -1.45
CA ASP A 5 3.78 0.08 -2.40
C ASP A 5 2.72 0.44 -3.46
N ALA A 6 1.88 1.42 -3.15
CA ALA A 6 0.69 1.80 -3.91
C ALA A 6 1.04 2.65 -5.14
N ASN A 7 2.09 3.48 -5.04
CA ASN A 7 2.55 4.34 -6.13
C ASN A 7 3.64 3.68 -7.00
N ALA A 8 4.10 2.48 -6.62
CA ALA A 8 5.14 1.72 -7.30
C ALA A 8 6.49 2.46 -7.37
N ASP A 9 6.81 3.28 -6.35
CA ASP A 9 8.09 3.99 -6.25
C ASP A 9 9.20 3.15 -5.59
N GLY A 10 8.84 1.98 -5.04
CA GLY A 10 9.77 1.06 -4.40
C GLY A 10 9.96 1.29 -2.90
N ASP A 11 9.30 2.28 -2.30
CA ASP A 11 9.39 2.65 -0.89
C ASP A 11 7.98 2.73 -0.27
N VAL A 12 7.69 1.91 0.76
CA VAL A 12 6.40 1.96 1.45
C VAL A 12 6.39 3.09 2.47
N ASN A 13 5.68 4.18 2.16
CA ASN A 13 5.72 5.41 2.93
C ASN A 13 4.33 6.08 3.08
N SER A 14 4.31 7.35 3.45
CA SER A 14 3.07 8.13 3.65
C SER A 14 2.33 8.45 2.33
N GLY A 15 3.03 8.42 1.20
CA GLY A 15 2.45 8.50 -0.14
C GLY A 15 1.47 7.37 -0.40
N ASP A 16 1.85 6.14 -0.09
CA ASP A 16 1.00 4.95 -0.24
C ASP A 16 -0.23 5.00 0.65
N LYS A 17 -0.05 5.46 1.88
CA LYS A 17 -1.16 5.69 2.81
C LYS A 17 -2.14 6.74 2.29
N THR A 18 -1.65 7.76 1.61
CA THR A 18 -2.50 8.80 1.02
C THR A 18 -3.34 8.21 -0.10
N ILE A 19 -2.75 7.35 -0.93
CA ILE A 19 -3.47 6.59 -1.97
C ILE A 19 -4.54 5.68 -1.34
N TRP A 20 -4.17 4.90 -0.32
CA TRP A 20 -5.12 4.07 0.43
C TRP A 20 -6.26 4.92 1.01
N THR A 21 -5.95 6.07 1.62
CA THR A 21 -6.95 6.95 2.24
C THR A 21 -7.97 7.46 1.23
N ASN A 22 -7.53 7.83 0.03
CA ASN A 22 -8.41 8.29 -1.06
C ASN A 22 -9.30 7.18 -1.64
N GLN A 23 -8.92 5.92 -1.44
CA GLN A 23 -9.60 4.75 -2.01
C GLN A 23 -10.32 3.92 -0.94
N ALA A 24 -10.13 4.21 0.34
CA ALA A 24 -10.68 3.45 1.45
C ALA A 24 -12.21 3.30 1.32
N GLY A 25 -12.70 2.07 1.44
CA GLY A 25 -14.11 1.73 1.29
C GLY A 25 -14.57 1.52 -0.15
N THR A 26 -13.70 1.75 -1.16
CA THR A 26 -14.04 1.47 -2.56
C THR A 26 -13.81 0.01 -2.95
N LYS A 27 -14.59 -0.46 -3.93
CA LYS A 27 -14.49 -1.81 -4.51
C LYS A 27 -13.66 -1.80 -5.80
N GLY A 28 -13.11 -2.96 -6.10
CA GLY A 28 -12.30 -3.25 -7.27
C GLY A 28 -10.81 -3.29 -6.96
N TYR A 29 -10.04 -3.83 -7.91
CA TYR A 29 -8.59 -3.86 -7.85
C TYR A 29 -8.04 -2.45 -8.07
N LYS A 30 -7.67 -1.79 -6.98
CA LYS A 30 -7.11 -0.44 -6.95
C LYS A 30 -5.74 -0.47 -6.32
N SER A 31 -4.96 0.59 -6.50
CA SER A 31 -3.62 0.69 -5.90
C SER A 31 -3.61 0.53 -4.39
N GLY A 32 -4.68 0.91 -3.68
CA GLY A 32 -4.81 0.71 -2.23
C GLY A 32 -5.31 -0.67 -1.79
N ASP A 33 -5.63 -1.57 -2.72
CA ASP A 33 -6.05 -2.96 -2.46
C ASP A 33 -4.80 -3.84 -2.35
N PHE A 34 -4.11 -3.71 -1.22
CA PHE A 34 -2.79 -4.31 -1.01
C PHE A 34 -2.83 -5.84 -0.89
N ASN A 35 -3.94 -6.41 -0.43
CA ASN A 35 -4.13 -7.87 -0.37
C ASN A 35 -4.74 -8.44 -1.67
N MET A 36 -5.06 -7.59 -2.65
CA MET A 36 -5.65 -7.94 -3.93
C MET A 36 -6.94 -8.75 -3.80
N ASN A 37 -7.81 -8.40 -2.84
CA ASN A 37 -9.09 -9.08 -2.64
C ASN A 37 -10.27 -8.39 -3.34
N GLY A 38 -10.02 -7.28 -4.05
CA GLY A 38 -11.02 -6.49 -4.74
C GLY A 38 -11.76 -5.48 -3.85
N GLN A 39 -11.23 -5.16 -2.67
CA GLN A 39 -11.79 -4.18 -1.74
C GLN A 39 -10.68 -3.45 -0.99
N VAL A 40 -10.62 -2.13 -1.16
CA VAL A 40 -9.73 -1.29 -0.34
C VAL A 40 -10.35 -1.14 1.05
N SER A 41 -9.69 -1.70 2.06
CA SER A 41 -10.22 -1.88 3.42
C SER A 41 -9.18 -1.58 4.50
N ASN A 42 -9.61 -1.61 5.77
CA ASN A 42 -8.70 -1.48 6.90
C ASN A 42 -7.73 -2.66 7.04
N THR A 43 -8.04 -3.82 6.46
CA THR A 43 -7.12 -4.97 6.42
C THR A 43 -5.88 -4.62 5.62
N ASP A 44 -6.02 -3.96 4.47
CA ASP A 44 -4.88 -3.49 3.67
C ASP A 44 -3.98 -2.57 4.49
N LYS A 45 -4.57 -1.63 5.23
CA LYS A 45 -3.79 -0.73 6.08
C LYS A 45 -3.13 -1.42 7.27
N ASN A 46 -3.89 -2.21 8.01
CA ASN A 46 -3.45 -2.72 9.31
C ASN A 46 -2.54 -3.94 9.19
N GLU A 47 -2.77 -4.78 8.19
CA GLU A 47 -2.04 -6.04 8.01
C GLU A 47 -0.95 -5.94 6.95
N LEU A 48 -0.98 -4.94 6.06
CA LEU A 48 0.01 -4.79 5.00
C LEU A 48 0.76 -3.47 5.05
N TRP A 49 0.09 -2.31 5.09
CA TRP A 49 0.81 -1.03 5.13
C TRP A 49 1.55 -0.80 6.44
N LEU A 50 0.90 -1.01 7.59
CA LEU A 50 1.48 -0.76 8.90
C LEU A 50 2.76 -1.59 9.19
N PRO A 51 2.84 -2.89 8.89
CA PRO A 51 4.07 -3.65 9.10
C PRO A 51 5.16 -3.36 8.05
N ASN A 52 4.80 -2.86 6.86
CA ASN A 52 5.77 -2.58 5.80
C ASN A 52 6.19 -1.10 5.74
N ILE A 53 5.62 -0.20 6.54
CA ILE A 53 6.01 1.22 6.50
C ILE A 53 7.51 1.39 6.81
N GLY A 54 8.24 2.06 5.92
CA GLY A 54 9.68 2.24 6.00
C GLY A 54 10.49 1.13 5.32
N GLU A 55 9.83 0.07 4.81
CA GLU A 55 10.47 -0.88 3.90
C GLU A 55 10.66 -0.21 2.54
N GLY A 56 11.85 -0.36 1.97
CA GLY A 56 12.20 0.25 0.70
C GLY A 56 13.31 -0.52 0.03
N SER A 57 13.22 -0.64 -1.29
CA SER A 57 14.28 -1.27 -2.10
C SER A 57 15.23 -0.20 -2.63
N GLN A 58 15.89 0.54 -1.74
CA GLN A 58 17.04 1.35 -2.16
C GLN A 58 18.28 0.45 -2.19
N VAL A 59 18.80 0.22 -3.40
CA VAL A 59 20.16 -0.32 -3.56
C VAL A 59 21.10 0.80 -3.13
N PRO A 60 21.97 0.61 -2.12
CA PRO A 60 22.99 1.59 -1.78
C PRO A 60 23.95 1.78 -2.97
N ASP A 61 24.30 3.03 -3.29
CA ASP A 61 25.34 3.38 -4.27
C ASP A 61 26.72 2.81 -3.92
#